data_AF-A0A2X3K0I1-F1
#
_entry.id   AF-A0A2X3K0I1-F1
#
_cell.length_a   1.000
_cell.length_b   1.000
_cell.length_c   1.000
_cell.angle_alpha   90.00
_cell.angle_beta   90.00
_cell.angle_gamma   90.00
#
_symmetry.space_group_name_H-M   'P 1'
#
loop_
_entity.id
_entity.type
_entity.pdbx_description
1 polymer ?
#
loop_
_entity_poly.entity_id
_entity_poly.type
_entity_poly.pdbx_seq_one_letter_code
_entity_poly.pdbx_strand_id
1 'polypeptide(L)' 'MIKNDSANWVTISDVKANNVKVNYETIMIAPLESQSVNVKSNNANNWYLTIIDDHGNYISDKI' A
#
# COMPACT_ATOMS: atom_id res chain seq x y z
N MET A 1 -6.72 4.41 -6.12
CA MET A 1 -6.86 2.95 -6.38
C MET A 1 -5.46 2.37 -6.35
N ILE A 2 -5.28 1.21 -5.72
CA ILE A 2 -4.01 0.47 -5.76
C ILE A 2 -4.23 -0.78 -6.60
N LYS A 3 -3.32 -1.07 -7.52
CA LYS A 3 -3.39 -2.21 -8.44
C LYS A 3 -2.27 -3.18 -8.13
N ASN A 4 -2.60 -4.47 -8.02
CA ASN A 4 -1.64 -5.55 -7.90
C ASN A 4 -1.50 -6.25 -9.25
N ASP A 5 -0.47 -5.90 -10.00
CA ASP A 5 -0.18 -6.52 -11.30
C ASP A 5 0.66 -7.81 -11.17
N SER A 6 0.88 -8.29 -9.94
CA SER A 6 1.62 -9.52 -9.68
C SER A 6 0.71 -10.74 -9.49
N ALA A 7 1.30 -11.93 -9.58
CA ALA A 7 0.64 -13.20 -9.29
C ALA A 7 0.59 -13.54 -7.78
N ASN A 8 1.07 -12.65 -6.90
CA ASN A 8 1.15 -12.87 -5.46
C ASN A 8 0.11 -12.05 -4.72
N TRP A 9 -0.29 -12.51 -3.52
CA TRP A 9 -1.01 -11.66 -2.59
C TRP A 9 -0.08 -10.54 -2.10
N VAL A 10 -0.56 -9.30 -2.12
CA VAL A 10 0.21 -8.15 -1.63
C VAL A 10 -0.45 -7.61 -0.38
N THR A 11 0.29 -7.67 0.74
CA THR A 11 -0.12 -7.09 2.02
C THR A 11 0.57 -5.75 2.21
N ILE A 12 -0.21 -4.66 2.26
CA ILE A 12 0.26 -3.29 2.45
C ILE A 12 -0.03 -2.86 3.89
N SER A 13 1.02 -2.61 4.67
CA SER A 13 0.91 -2.17 6.07
C SER A 13 0.74 -0.66 6.20
N ASP A 14 1.46 0.10 5.37
CA ASP A 14 1.43 1.56 5.36
C ASP A 14 1.23 2.10 3.94
N VAL A 15 0.30 3.04 3.84
CA VAL A 15 0.21 4.01 2.75
C VAL A 15 0.51 5.36 3.36
N LYS A 16 1.55 6.05 2.90
CA LYS A 16 1.91 7.38 3.39
C LYS A 16 1.77 8.42 2.28
N ALA A 17 1.15 9.55 2.63
CA ALA A 17 1.10 10.77 1.84
C ALA A 17 2.06 11.78 2.46
N ASN A 18 3.05 12.28 1.71
CA ASN A 18 4.08 13.19 2.23
C ASN A 18 4.70 12.71 3.55
N ASN A 19 5.03 11.40 3.62
CA ASN A 19 5.59 10.71 4.80
C ASN A 19 4.64 10.59 6.03
N VAL A 20 3.36 10.94 5.91
CA VAL A 20 2.34 10.74 6.96
C VAL A 20 1.47 9.54 6.62
N LYS A 21 1.28 8.60 7.57
CA LYS A 21 0.42 7.42 7.37
C LYS A 21 -1.06 7.82 7.19
N VAL A 22 -1.66 7.42 6.07
CA VAL A 22 -3.02 7.80 5.70
C VAL A 22 -3.99 6.64 5.52
N ASN A 23 -3.53 5.39 5.42
CA ASN A 23 -4.43 4.23 5.48
C ASN A 23 -4.97 4.04 6.92
N TYR A 24 -6.19 3.52 7.02
CA TYR A 24 -6.84 3.18 8.29
C TYR A 24 -6.47 1.79 8.79
N GLU A 25 -6.36 0.85 7.86
CA GLU A 25 -6.13 -0.57 8.10
C GLU A 25 -5.08 -1.11 7.14
N THR A 26 -4.55 -2.29 7.47
CA THR A 26 -3.72 -3.07 6.54
C THR A 26 -4.58 -3.48 5.35
N ILE A 27 -4.04 -3.36 4.15
CA ILE A 27 -4.75 -3.66 2.90
C ILE A 27 -4.16 -4.95 2.33
N MET A 28 -5.02 -5.88 1.90
CA MET A 28 -4.60 -7.11 1.24
C MET A 28 -5.23 -7.17 -0.15
N ILE A 29 -4.39 -7.15 -1.19
CA ILE A 29 -4.85 -7.16 -2.58
C ILE A 29 -4.54 -8.52 -3.18
N ALA A 30 -5.57 -9.17 -3.71
CA ALA A 30 -5.43 -10.46 -4.39
C ALA A 30 -4.57 -10.35 -5.66
N PRO A 31 -3.99 -11.46 -6.13
CA PRO A 31 -3.29 -11.50 -7.41
C PRO A 31 -4.13 -10.93 -8.55
N LEU A 32 -3.52 -10.08 -9.39
CA LEU A 32 -4.13 -9.47 -10.58
C LEU A 32 -5.39 -8.61 -10.32
N GLU A 33 -5.64 -8.25 -9.05
CA GLU A 33 -6.78 -7.45 -8.64
C GLU A 33 -6.40 -6.02 -8.30
N SER A 34 -7.42 -5.17 -8.13
CA SER A 34 -7.26 -3.80 -7.70
C SER A 34 -8.24 -3.44 -6.59
N GLN A 35 -7.82 -2.56 -5.70
CA GLN A 35 -8.64 -2.13 -4.57
C GLN A 35 -8.64 -0.61 -4.42
N SER A 36 -9.83 -0.06 -4.19
CA SER A 36 -9.98 1.32 -3.74
C SER A 36 -9.69 1.38 -2.25
N VAL A 37 -8.75 2.24 -1.88
CA VAL A 37 -8.30 2.42 -0.50
C VAL A 37 -8.80 3.77 0.00
N ASN A 38 -9.52 3.76 1.12
CA ASN A 38 -9.90 4.98 1.81
C ASN A 38 -8.69 5.53 2.57
N VAL A 39 -8.41 6.81 2.37
CA VAL A 39 -7.28 7.52 2.99
C VAL A 39 -7.76 8.74 3.77
N LYS A 40 -7.07 9.03 4.88
CA LYS A 40 -7.36 10.19 5.73
C LYS A 40 -7.14 11.54 5.02
N SER A 41 -6.24 11.57 4.05
CA SER A 41 -5.94 12.73 3.20
C SER A 41 -5.42 12.24 1.85
N ASN A 42 -5.81 12.90 0.77
CA ASN A 42 -5.40 12.61 -0.59
C ASN A 42 -4.57 13.73 -1.23
N ASN A 43 -4.23 14.79 -0.48
CA ASN A 43 -3.41 15.89 -0.99
C ASN A 43 -1.93 15.58 -0.73
N ALA A 44 -1.29 14.92 -1.70
CA ALA A 44 0.09 14.48 -1.59
C ALA A 44 0.87 14.73 -2.87
N ASN A 45 2.12 15.19 -2.73
CA ASN A 45 3.06 15.30 -3.83
C ASN A 45 3.93 14.05 -3.95
N ASN A 46 3.95 13.22 -2.90
CA ASN A 46 4.74 12.01 -2.80
C ASN A 46 3.95 10.95 -2.06
N TRP A 47 3.95 9.73 -2.59
CA TRP A 47 3.35 8.57 -1.96
C TRP A 47 4.43 7.58 -1.57
N TYR A 48 4.22 6.87 -0.46
CA TYR A 48 5.05 5.75 -0.07
C TYR A 48 4.16 4.57 0.27
N LEU A 49 4.60 3.39 -0.13
CA LEU A 49 3.95 2.13 0.17
C LEU A 49 4.91 1.25 0.96
N THR A 50 4.43 0.64 2.03
CA THR A 50 5.17 -0.41 2.73
C THR A 50 4.40 -1.72 2.59
N ILE A 51 5.05 -2.73 2.01
CA ILE A 51 4.54 -4.10 1.90
C ILE A 51 5.22 -5.01 2.92
N ILE A 52 4.55 -6.11 3.27
CA ILE A 52 5.11 -7.18 4.08
C ILE A 52 5.36 -8.39 3.17
N ASP A 53 6.60 -8.91 3.16
CA ASP A 53 6.94 -10.14 2.42
C ASP A 53 6.58 -11.42 3.20
N ASP A 54 6.80 -12.57 2.59
CA ASP A 54 6.53 -13.90 3.15
C ASP A 54 7.38 -14.24 4.38
N HIS A 55 8.53 -13.58 4.54
CA HIS A 55 9.42 -13.72 5.68
C HIS A 55 9.08 -12.71 6.80
N GLY A 56 8.08 -11.85 6.60
CA GLY A 56 7.68 -10.81 7.55
C GLY A 56 8.54 -9.54 7.50
N ASN A 57 9.39 -9.37 6.48
CA ASN A 57 10.15 -8.14 6.30
C ASN A 57 9.26 -7.03 5.75
N TYR A 58 9.57 -5.80 6.14
CA TYR A 58 8.89 -4.60 5.66
C TYR A 58 9.72 -3.97 4.54
N ILE A 59 9.15 -3.91 3.35
CA ILE A 59 9.77 -3.29 2.17
C ILE A 59 9.01 -2.01 1.86
N SER A 60 9.71 -0.87 1.87
CA SER A 60 9.09 0.45 1.66
C SER A 60 9.69 1.14 0.46
N ASP A 61 8.83 1.69 -0.40
CA ASP A 61 9.26 2.44 -1.57
C ASP A 61 8.39 3.68 -1.82
N LYS A 62 8.98 4.65 -2.51
CA LYS A 62 8.31 5.87 -2.97
C LYS A 62 7.72 5.63 -4.35
N ILE A 63 6.44 5.97 -4.53
CA ILE A 63 5.69 5.80 -5.78
C ILE A 63 5.10 7.11 -6.29
#